data_AF-A0A831VBH4-F1
#
_entry.id   AF-A0A831VBH4-F1
#
_cell.length_a   1.000
_cell.length_b   1.000
_cell.length_c   1.000
_cell.angle_alpha   90.00
_cell.angle_beta   90.00
_cell.angle_gamma   90.00
#
_symmetry.space_group_name_H-M   'P 1'
#
loop_
_entity.id
_entity.type
_entity.pdbx_description
1 polymer ?
#
loop_
_entity_poly.entity_id
_entity_poly.type
_entity_poly.pdbx_seq_one_letter_code
_entity_poly.pdbx_strand_id
1 'polypeptide(L)'
;MDELDLIDKVEALLKNKLKGMKCIICGSTIVYHDDWVGKDRWKAGHSPYIEVRGDEIDAGYRCIHDLKNPVIVFRISRRGAWPHYGL
;
A
#
# COMPACT_ATOMS: atom_id res chain seq x y z
N MET A 1 18.06 -3.07 -7.77
CA MET A 1 16.71 -2.52 -7.55
C MET A 1 16.83 -1.57 -6.39
N ASP A 2 16.82 -0.27 -6.68
CA ASP A 2 16.98 0.78 -5.69
C ASP A 2 15.73 0.91 -4.82
N GLU A 3 15.87 1.42 -3.59
CA GLU A 3 14.78 1.51 -2.62
C GLU A 3 13.57 2.30 -3.13
N LEU A 4 13.82 3.32 -3.97
CA LEU A 4 12.78 4.13 -4.60
C LEU A 4 11.91 3.29 -5.56
N ASP A 5 12.53 2.45 -6.40
CA ASP A 5 11.83 1.55 -7.33
C ASP A 5 10.98 0.49 -6.59
N LEU A 6 11.46 0.04 -5.42
CA LEU A 6 10.69 -0.85 -4.54
C LEU A 6 9.44 -0.14 -3.99
N ILE A 7 9.58 1.09 -3.51
CA ILE A 7 8.46 1.88 -2.97
C ILE A 7 7.41 2.13 -4.07
N ASP A 8 7.82 2.52 -5.28
CA ASP A 8 6.92 2.72 -6.41
C ASP A 8 6.13 1.44 -6.76
N LYS A 9 6.80 0.29 -6.79
CA LYS A 9 6.15 -1.02 -7.03
C LYS A 9 5.16 -1.38 -5.93
N VAL A 10 5.52 -1.17 -4.66
CA VAL A 10 4.63 -1.43 -3.52
C VAL A 10 3.42 -0.50 -3.56
N GLU A 11 3.60 0.78 -3.89
CA GLU A 11 2.47 1.71 -4.04
C GLU A 11 1.55 1.29 -5.18
N ALA A 12 2.09 0.87 -6.33
CA ALA A 12 1.28 0.39 -7.45
C ALA A 12 0.44 -0.85 -7.07
N LEU A 13 1.05 -1.82 -6.39
CA LEU A 13 0.35 -3.00 -5.86
C LEU A 13 -0.74 -2.62 -4.86
N LEU A 14 -0.44 -1.66 -3.98
CA LEU A 14 -1.37 -1.15 -2.99
C LEU A 14 -2.57 -0.45 -3.64
N LYS A 15 -2.35 0.41 -4.63
CA LYS A 15 -3.42 1.06 -5.41
C LYS A 15 -4.34 0.03 -6.08
N ASN A 16 -3.74 -0.99 -6.69
CA ASN A 16 -4.50 -2.05 -7.34
C ASN A 16 -5.41 -2.79 -6.33
N LYS A 17 -4.88 -3.14 -5.16
CA LYS A 17 -5.64 -3.80 -4.08
C LYS A 17 -6.76 -2.92 -3.53
N LEU A 18 -6.53 -1.61 -3.39
CA LEU A 18 -7.48 -0.66 -2.80
C LEU A 18 -8.47 -0.08 -3.81
N LYS A 19 -8.36 -0.41 -5.10
CA LYS A 19 -9.22 0.11 -6.16
C LYS A 19 -10.68 -0.22 -5.88
N GLY A 20 -11.52 0.81 -5.76
CA GLY A 20 -12.95 0.68 -5.49
C GLY A 20 -13.29 0.35 -4.02
N MET A 21 -12.30 0.14 -3.15
CA MET A 21 -12.54 -0.12 -1.73
C MET A 21 -12.94 1.17 -0.99
N LYS A 22 -13.78 1.01 0.04
CA LYS A 22 -14.18 2.09 0.94
C LYS A 22 -13.28 2.14 2.17
N CYS A 23 -12.94 3.35 2.58
CA CYS A 23 -12.19 3.63 3.78
C CYS A 23 -13.01 3.27 5.02
N ILE A 24 -12.45 2.46 5.91
CA ILE A 24 -13.12 2.09 7.16
C ILE A 24 -13.29 3.26 8.14
N ILE A 25 -12.52 4.35 7.96
CA ILE A 25 -12.54 5.52 8.84
C ILE A 25 -13.61 6.54 8.38
N CYS A 26 -13.63 6.88 7.09
CA CYS A 26 -14.50 7.95 6.56
C CYS A 26 -15.57 7.48 5.56
N GLY A 27 -15.63 6.18 5.24
CA GLY A 27 -16.60 5.60 4.30
C GLY A 27 -16.40 5.98 2.82
N SER A 28 -15.45 6.86 2.50
CA SER A 28 -15.18 7.29 1.12
C SER A 28 -14.33 6.27 0.36
N THR A 29 -14.40 6.29 -0.97
CA THR A 29 -13.51 5.45 -1.81
C THR A 29 -12.05 5.85 -1.56
N ILE A 30 -11.15 4.86 -1.42
CA ILE A 30 -9.72 5.10 -1.11
C ILE A 30 -8.94 5.40 -2.39
N VAL A 31 -9.08 4.52 -3.39
CA VAL A 31 -8.45 4.66 -4.71
C VAL A 31 -9.53 4.56 -5.78
N TYR A 32 -9.53 5.51 -6.71
CA TYR A 32 -10.43 5.54 -7.86
C TYR A 32 -9.63 5.47 -9.17
N HIS A 33 -10.26 4.95 -10.21
CA HIS A 33 -9.68 5.00 -11.56
C HIS A 33 -9.99 6.36 -12.19
N ASP A 34 -8.97 7.04 -12.68
CA ASP A 34 -9.13 8.30 -13.40
C ASP A 34 -9.10 8.00 -14.91
N ASP A 35 -10.28 7.96 -15.54
CA ASP A 35 -10.45 7.63 -16.96
C ASP A 35 -9.73 8.61 -17.89
N TRP A 36 -9.51 9.85 -17.46
CA TRP A 36 -8.84 10.88 -18.26
C TRP A 36 -7.34 10.63 -18.38
N VAL A 37 -6.75 10.08 -17.33
CA VAL A 37 -5.31 9.79 -17.24
C VAL A 37 -5.02 8.29 -17.44
N GLY A 38 -6.06 7.44 -17.44
CA GLY A 38 -5.96 5.99 -17.53
C GLY A 38 -5.21 5.37 -16.36
N LYS A 39 -5.25 5.99 -15.17
CA LYS A 39 -4.44 5.60 -14.00
C LYS A 39 -5.25 5.61 -12.71
N ASP A 40 -4.88 4.73 -11.79
CA ASP A 40 -5.46 4.69 -10.45
C ASP A 40 -4.86 5.80 -9.56
N ARG A 41 -5.73 6.53 -8.88
CA ARG A 41 -5.38 7.70 -8.06
C ARG A 41 -5.98 7.61 -6.66
N TRP A 42 -5.23 8.11 -5.69
CA TRP A 42 -5.72 8.32 -4.33
C TRP A 42 -6.85 9.33 -4.34
N LYS A 43 -7.97 8.99 -3.70
CA LYS A 43 -9.04 9.96 -3.46
C LYS A 43 -8.53 11.02 -2.50
N ALA A 44 -8.94 12.27 -2.73
CA ALA A 44 -8.66 13.38 -1.80
C ALA A 44 -8.97 12.98 -0.34
N GLY A 45 -8.04 13.29 0.57
CA GLY A 45 -8.13 12.90 1.97
C GLY A 45 -7.52 11.53 2.31
N HIS A 46 -6.96 10.81 1.31
CA HIS A 46 -6.18 9.59 1.52
C HIS A 46 -4.78 9.73 0.94
N SER A 47 -3.82 9.06 1.57
CA SER A 47 -2.44 9.00 1.11
C SER A 47 -1.85 7.60 1.35
N PRO A 48 -0.85 7.19 0.55
CA PRO A 48 -0.17 5.93 0.79
C PRO A 48 0.58 5.97 2.13
N TYR A 49 0.66 4.81 2.77
CA TYR A 49 1.59 4.53 3.87
C TYR A 49 2.44 3.34 3.48
N ILE A 50 3.74 3.53 3.39
CA ILE A 50 4.72 2.49 3.12
C ILE A 50 5.85 2.69 4.13
N GLU A 51 6.13 1.67 4.92
CA GLU A 51 7.22 1.70 5.89
C GLU A 51 8.09 0.47 5.73
N VAL A 52 9.39 0.68 5.56
CA VAL A 52 10.39 -0.37 5.41
C VAL A 52 11.11 -0.54 6.74
N ARG A 53 11.08 -1.75 7.32
CA ARG A 53 11.73 -2.09 8.58
C ARG A 53 12.60 -3.32 8.41
N GLY A 54 13.89 -3.11 8.16
CA GLY A 54 14.79 -4.22 7.85
C GLY A 54 14.26 -4.98 6.64
N ASP A 55 13.91 -6.26 6.79
CA ASP A 55 13.40 -7.08 5.71
C ASP A 55 11.86 -7.04 5.54
N GLU A 56 11.15 -6.27 6.37
CA GLU A 56 9.70 -6.17 6.30
C GLU A 56 9.26 -4.86 5.64
N ILE A 57 8.17 -4.93 4.88
CA ILE A 57 7.51 -3.76 4.29
C ILE A 57 6.05 -3.80 4.71
N ASP A 58 5.63 -2.81 5.48
CA ASP A 58 4.22 -2.57 5.80
C ASP A 58 3.64 -1.60 4.78
N ALA A 59 2.54 -2.00 4.12
CA ALA A 59 1.86 -1.19 3.13
C ALA A 59 0.40 -1.01 3.49
N GLY A 60 -0.07 0.24 3.42
CA GLY A 60 -1.40 0.64 3.84
C GLY A 60 -1.73 2.05 3.40
N TYR A 61 -2.74 2.66 4.02
CA TYR A 61 -3.13 4.02 3.70
C TYR A 61 -3.42 4.84 4.96
N ARG A 62 -3.27 6.16 4.86
CA ARG A 62 -3.73 7.12 5.88
C ARG A 62 -5.03 7.76 5.43
N CYS A 63 -5.86 8.12 6.40
CA CYS A 63 -7.04 8.94 6.20
C CYS A 63 -6.83 10.29 6.90
N ILE A 64 -7.27 11.39 6.29
CA ILE A 64 -7.16 12.72 6.89
C ILE A 64 -7.88 12.84 8.25
N HIS A 65 -8.89 12.01 8.48
CA HIS A 65 -9.62 11.95 9.75
C HIS A 65 -8.86 11.18 10.85
N ASP A 66 -7.82 10.42 10.50
CA ASP A 66 -6.90 9.78 11.44
C ASP A 66 -5.51 9.62 10.81
N LEU A 67 -4.74 10.72 10.81
CA LEU A 67 -3.42 10.74 10.21
C LEU A 67 -2.38 9.94 11.02
N LYS A 68 -2.65 9.63 12.29
CA LYS A 68 -1.66 8.98 13.17
C LYS A 68 -1.68 7.46 13.01
N ASN A 69 -2.84 6.88 12.75
CA ASN A 69 -3.02 5.44 12.65
C ASN A 69 -3.24 5.01 11.19
N PRO A 70 -2.20 4.56 10.46
CA PRO A 70 -2.37 4.03 9.12
C PRO A 70 -3.13 2.69 9.17
N VAL A 71 -4.00 2.47 8.19
CA VAL A 71 -4.66 1.18 8.00
C VAL A 71 -3.74 0.29 7.17
N ILE A 72 -3.13 -0.70 7.81
CA ILE A 72 -2.24 -1.66 7.14
C ILE A 72 -3.07 -2.65 6.33
N VAL A 73 -2.74 -2.78 5.04
CA VAL A 73 -3.46 -3.64 4.08
C VAL A 73 -2.72 -4.95 3.87
N PHE A 74 -1.39 -4.90 3.75
CA PHE A 74 -0.56 -6.10 3.65
C PHE A 74 0.85 -5.83 4.16
N ARG A 75 1.56 -6.93 4.43
CA ARG A 75 2.97 -6.96 4.80
C ARG A 75 3.74 -7.84 3.84
N ILE A 76 4.91 -7.39 3.40
CA ILE A 76 5.82 -8.18 2.57
C ILE A 76 7.07 -8.47 3.39
N SER A 77 7.40 -9.76 3.55
CA SER A 77 8.73 -10.15 4.05
C SER A 77 9.65 -10.40 2.87
N ARG A 78 10.77 -9.68 2.82
CA ARG A 78 11.86 -9.88 1.86
C ARG A 78 12.72 -11.10 2.21
N ARG A 79 12.56 -11.65 3.43
CA ARG A 79 13.04 -12.99 3.78
C ARG A 79 12.07 -14.01 3.19
N GLY A 80 12.15 -14.21 1.88
CA GLY A 80 11.45 -15.30 1.23
C GLY A 80 11.79 -16.63 1.89
N ALA A 81 10.76 -17.41 2.16
CA ALA A 81 10.84 -18.76 2.69
C ALA A 81 11.76 -19.62 1.82
N TRP A 82 12.92 -19.96 2.36
CA TRP A 82 13.61 -21.18 1.97
C TRP A 82 13.13 -22.24 2.97
N PRO A 83 12.41 -23.29 2.57
CA PRO A 83 12.42 -24.49 3.38
C PRO A 83 13.89 -24.91 3.46
N HIS A 84 14.46 -24.81 4.66
CA HIS A 84 15.70 -25.49 4.97
C HIS A 84 15.45 -27.00 4.78
N TYR A 85 15.60 -27.51 3.57
CA TYR A 85 15.91 -28.92 3.39
C TYR A 85 17.36 -29.07 3.83
N GLY A 86 17.53 -29.30 5.14
CA GLY A 86 18.77 -29.88 5.65
C GLY A 86 18.92 -31.26 5.04
N LEU A 87 19.97 -31.44 4.24
CA LEU A 87 20.62 -32.71 3.97
C LEU A 87 21.98 -32.68 4.67
#